data_AF-A0A3L6GAV3-F1
#
_entry.id   AF-A0A3L6GAV3-F1
#
_cell.length_a   1.000
_cell.length_b   1.000
_cell.length_c   1.000
_cell.angle_alpha   90.00
_cell.angle_beta   90.00
_cell.angle_gamma   90.00
#
_symmetry.space_group_name_H-M   'P 1'
#
loop_
_entity.id
_entity.type
_entity.pdbx_description
1 polymer ?
#
loop_
_entity_poly.entity_id
_entity_poly.type
_entity_poly.pdbx_seq_one_letter_code
_entity_poly.pdbx_strand_id
1 'polypeptide(L)'
;MKEEMVVGLSAPGPVGRWGAAPPQAMLERMKDYGQEGAFALWDDLSPEDRELLVRDIESLDLSRIDRIIRRSLGSQGIPLPAVEPVPESSVSKVEDRSPEDKERWWKKGLKAISEGKLAVVLLAGGQGTRLGSSDPKGCFNIGLPSGKSLFQLQAERILCVQKLAAQSSESPSNTVLIHWYIMTSPFTDASTRKFFETRRYFGLDPDQVTFFQQGTLPCVSADGRFIMETPYRVAKAPDGNGGVYAVPCLQVRVADPTFLGYFIDKGVSSAAKVVRKAYPQENVGVFVQRGRGGPLSVVEYSEMDAAMTTEINQSTGRLRYCWSNICLHMFTLDFLNQVANSLEKDSVYHLAEKKIPSIHGFTTGLKLEQFIFDAFTYSPSTELFEVMREEEFAPVKNANGATYDTPDSAKLMLLRLHSRWVVAAGGFLTHSVPLYMTGVEVSPLSSYAGENLEAICRGRTFHAPSEISF
;
A
#
# COMPACT_ATOMS: atom_id res chain seq x y z
N MET A 1 50.89 -2.31 -46.88
CA MET A 1 50.64 -3.74 -46.68
C MET A 1 50.56 -4.02 -45.18
N LYS A 2 49.35 -4.12 -44.65
CA LYS A 2 49.04 -4.76 -43.37
C LYS A 2 47.77 -5.57 -43.65
N GLU A 3 47.92 -6.89 -43.69
CA GLU A 3 46.87 -7.84 -44.02
C GLU A 3 45.84 -7.94 -42.89
N GLU A 4 44.58 -8.04 -43.32
CA GLU A 4 43.43 -8.42 -42.52
C GLU A 4 43.57 -9.88 -42.08
N MET A 5 43.28 -10.15 -40.80
CA MET A 5 43.07 -11.52 -40.32
C MET A 5 41.58 -11.70 -40.00
N VAL A 6 40.91 -12.36 -40.94
CA VAL A 6 39.59 -12.97 -40.80
C VAL A 6 39.67 -14.04 -39.71
N VAL A 7 38.83 -13.94 -38.68
CA VAL A 7 38.63 -15.04 -37.71
C VAL A 7 37.30 -15.68 -38.03
N GLY A 8 37.37 -16.93 -38.51
CA GLY A 8 36.24 -17.74 -38.91
C GLY A 8 35.40 -18.27 -37.76
N LEU A 9 34.16 -18.60 -38.09
CA LEU A 9 33.22 -19.36 -37.28
C LEU A 9 33.83 -20.71 -36.85
N SER A 10 34.03 -20.91 -35.55
CA SER A 10 34.40 -22.20 -34.96
C SER A 10 33.16 -22.93 -34.43
N ALA A 11 33.16 -24.25 -34.65
CA ALA A 11 32.17 -25.25 -34.25
C ALA A 11 31.98 -25.33 -32.71
N PRO A 12 30.91 -25.96 -32.19
CA PRO A 12 30.58 -25.90 -30.76
C PRO A 12 31.68 -26.58 -29.93
N GLY A 13 32.25 -25.82 -28.98
CA GLY A 13 33.29 -26.28 -28.07
C GLY A 13 32.79 -27.31 -27.04
N PRO A 14 33.71 -28.05 -26.41
CA PRO A 14 33.39 -29.18 -25.55
C PRO A 14 32.88 -28.71 -24.18
N VAL A 15 31.95 -29.51 -23.64
CA VAL A 15 31.45 -29.61 -22.26
C VAL A 15 32.11 -28.67 -21.25
N GLY A 16 31.32 -27.78 -20.64
CA GLY A 16 31.73 -26.78 -19.66
C GLY A 16 32.55 -27.31 -18.49
N ARG A 17 33.16 -26.40 -17.74
CA ARG A 17 34.13 -26.62 -16.65
C ARG A 17 33.73 -27.66 -15.60
N TRP A 18 32.43 -27.97 -15.50
CA TRP A 18 31.82 -28.91 -14.56
C TRP A 18 30.93 -29.99 -15.21
N GLY A 19 31.05 -30.26 -16.51
CA GLY A 19 30.65 -31.54 -17.11
C GLY A 19 29.16 -31.82 -17.39
N ALA A 20 28.23 -31.29 -16.60
CA ALA A 20 26.79 -31.61 -16.70
C ALA A 20 26.01 -30.56 -17.48
N ALA A 21 25.19 -30.98 -18.45
CA ALA A 21 24.25 -30.13 -19.18
C ALA A 21 23.04 -29.73 -18.31
N PRO A 22 22.32 -28.64 -18.63
CA PRO A 22 21.06 -28.31 -17.97
C PRO A 22 20.05 -29.46 -18.07
N PRO A 23 19.13 -29.61 -17.10
CA PRO A 23 18.04 -30.58 -17.23
C PRO A 23 17.25 -30.33 -18.53
N GLN A 24 17.37 -31.26 -19.49
CA GLN A 24 16.92 -31.03 -20.87
C GLN A 24 15.44 -30.66 -20.96
N ALA A 25 14.57 -31.35 -20.22
CA ALA A 25 13.14 -31.06 -20.17
C ALA A 25 12.84 -29.65 -19.63
N MET A 26 13.62 -29.15 -18.68
CA MET A 26 13.46 -27.80 -18.15
C MET A 26 13.94 -26.75 -19.15
N LEU A 27 15.07 -27.00 -19.81
CA LEU A 27 15.58 -26.12 -20.87
C LEU A 27 14.58 -26.01 -22.03
N GLU A 28 14.01 -27.12 -22.48
CA GLU A 28 12.95 -27.15 -23.49
C GLU A 28 11.72 -26.38 -23.03
N ARG A 29 11.26 -26.61 -21.81
CA ARG A 29 10.14 -25.84 -21.23
C ARG A 29 10.43 -24.34 -21.18
N MET A 30 11.65 -23.92 -20.85
CA MET A 30 12.01 -22.50 -20.84
C MET A 30 12.05 -21.91 -22.26
N LYS A 31 12.47 -22.69 -23.28
CA LYS A 31 12.41 -22.29 -24.70
C LYS A 31 10.98 -22.04 -25.18
N ASP A 32 10.01 -22.84 -24.73
CA ASP A 32 8.60 -22.65 -25.09
C ASP A 32 8.06 -21.26 -24.66
N TYR A 33 8.67 -20.67 -23.63
CA TYR A 33 8.35 -19.33 -23.13
C TYR A 33 9.37 -18.25 -23.51
N GLY A 34 10.39 -18.58 -24.33
CA GLY A 34 11.46 -17.66 -24.73
C GLY A 34 12.39 -17.23 -23.58
N GLN A 35 12.51 -18.06 -22.54
CA GLN A 35 13.26 -17.77 -21.31
C GLN A 35 14.55 -18.60 -21.18
N GLU A 36 14.98 -19.30 -22.22
CA GLU A 36 16.16 -20.17 -22.20
C GLU A 36 17.47 -19.44 -21.86
N GLY A 37 17.50 -18.12 -22.06
CA GLY A 37 18.61 -17.25 -21.65
C GLY A 37 18.92 -17.31 -20.15
N ALA A 38 17.98 -17.77 -19.30
CA ALA A 38 18.23 -18.00 -17.87
C ALA A 38 19.35 -19.03 -17.61
N PHE A 39 19.62 -19.93 -18.56
CA PHE A 39 20.69 -20.93 -18.49
C PHE A 39 22.01 -20.50 -19.15
N ALA A 40 22.14 -19.24 -19.60
CA ALA A 40 23.28 -18.78 -20.39
C ALA A 40 24.65 -18.97 -19.70
N LEU A 41 24.69 -18.98 -18.36
CA LEU A 41 25.90 -19.14 -17.55
C LEU A 41 26.05 -20.53 -16.91
N TRP A 42 25.23 -21.51 -17.33
CA TRP A 42 25.18 -22.84 -16.71
C TRP A 42 26.53 -23.58 -16.61
N ASP A 43 27.36 -23.43 -17.64
CA ASP A 43 28.68 -24.07 -17.73
C ASP A 43 29.69 -23.50 -16.73
N ASP A 44 29.45 -22.28 -16.25
CA ASP A 44 30.29 -21.58 -15.27
C ASP A 44 29.84 -21.82 -13.82
N LEU A 45 28.62 -22.34 -13.60
CA LEU A 45 28.06 -22.61 -12.28
C LEU A 45 28.69 -23.84 -11.61
N SER A 46 28.90 -23.77 -10.29
CA SER A 46 29.21 -24.95 -9.49
C SER A 46 28.00 -25.91 -9.44
N PRO A 47 28.20 -27.19 -9.06
CA PRO A 47 27.08 -28.12 -8.85
C PRO A 47 26.00 -27.58 -7.90
N GLU A 48 26.39 -26.91 -6.82
CA GLU A 48 25.47 -26.33 -5.84
C GLU A 48 24.67 -25.16 -6.42
N ASP A 49 25.33 -24.26 -7.16
CA ASP A 49 24.67 -23.13 -7.81
C ASP A 49 23.69 -23.59 -8.90
N ARG A 50 24.00 -24.71 -9.59
CA ARG A 50 23.08 -25.34 -10.55
C ARG A 50 21.80 -25.83 -9.86
N GLU A 51 21.92 -26.50 -8.72
CA GLU A 51 20.76 -26.92 -7.94
C GLU A 51 19.91 -25.73 -7.48
N LEU A 52 20.56 -24.63 -7.07
CA LEU A 52 19.85 -23.39 -6.71
C LEU A 52 19.07 -22.81 -7.89
N LEU A 53 19.67 -22.75 -9.08
CA LEU A 53 18.99 -22.26 -10.29
C LEU A 53 17.80 -23.12 -10.68
N VAL A 54 17.97 -24.44 -10.67
CA VAL A 54 16.90 -25.40 -10.97
C VAL A 54 15.72 -25.20 -10.02
N ARG A 55 15.99 -25.13 -8.70
CA ARG A 55 14.94 -24.89 -7.70
C ARG A 55 14.27 -23.53 -7.85
N ASP A 56 15.04 -22.49 -8.20
CA ASP A 56 14.49 -21.15 -8.42
C ASP A 56 13.52 -21.13 -9.61
N ILE A 57 13.86 -21.80 -10.72
CA ILE A 57 12.99 -21.93 -11.90
C ILE A 57 11.78 -22.82 -11.62
N GLU A 58 11.93 -23.93 -10.90
CA GLU A 58 10.82 -24.82 -10.53
C GLU A 58 9.77 -24.13 -9.66
N SER A 59 10.17 -23.12 -8.88
CA SER A 59 9.23 -22.32 -8.09
C SER A 59 8.34 -21.40 -8.92
N LEU A 60 8.63 -21.22 -10.22
CA LEU A 60 7.91 -20.33 -11.11
C LEU A 60 6.77 -21.04 -11.84
N ASP A 61 5.56 -20.49 -11.75
CA ASP A 61 4.47 -20.85 -12.67
C ASP A 61 4.70 -20.14 -14.02
N LEU A 62 5.54 -20.74 -14.86
CA LEU A 62 5.92 -20.19 -16.16
C LEU A 62 4.72 -19.92 -17.07
N SER A 63 3.66 -20.74 -16.99
CA SER A 63 2.47 -20.56 -17.82
C SER A 63 1.70 -19.30 -17.42
N ARG A 64 1.51 -19.11 -16.11
CA ARG A 64 0.89 -17.89 -15.57
C ARG A 64 1.75 -16.66 -15.86
N ILE A 65 3.06 -16.75 -15.65
CA ILE A 65 4.00 -15.63 -15.83
C ILE A 65 4.06 -15.20 -17.30
N ASP A 66 4.16 -16.14 -18.25
CA ASP A 66 4.15 -15.82 -19.68
C ASP A 66 2.84 -15.15 -20.10
N ARG A 67 1.69 -15.64 -19.61
CA ARG A 67 0.39 -14.99 -19.84
C ARG A 67 0.38 -13.55 -19.36
N ILE A 68 0.90 -13.29 -18.16
CA ILE A 68 1.00 -11.95 -17.58
C ILE A 68 1.90 -11.05 -18.43
N ILE A 69 3.11 -11.52 -18.77
CA ILE A 69 4.08 -10.74 -19.56
C ILE A 69 3.48 -10.38 -20.92
N ARG A 70 2.94 -11.35 -21.66
CA ARG A 70 2.38 -11.12 -22.99
C ARG A 70 1.19 -10.19 -22.97
N ARG A 71 0.27 -10.35 -22.01
CA ARG A 71 -0.90 -9.45 -21.90
C ARG A 71 -0.50 -8.04 -21.49
N SER A 72 0.42 -7.90 -20.54
CA SER A 72 0.86 -6.60 -20.05
C SER A 72 1.61 -5.83 -21.14
N LEU A 73 2.56 -6.47 -21.83
CA LEU A 73 3.28 -5.88 -22.97
C LEU A 73 2.33 -5.61 -24.16
N GLY A 74 1.40 -6.53 -24.45
CA GLY A 74 0.42 -6.35 -25.52
C GLY A 74 -0.63 -5.26 -25.25
N SER A 75 -0.81 -4.88 -23.98
CA SER A 75 -1.74 -3.81 -23.59
C SER A 75 -1.16 -2.40 -23.77
N GLN A 76 0.17 -2.29 -23.95
CA GLN A 76 0.83 -1.03 -24.23
C GLN A 76 0.31 -0.41 -25.53
N GLY A 77 -0.14 0.85 -25.46
CA GLY A 77 -0.63 1.59 -26.62
C GLY A 77 -2.08 1.31 -27.02
N ILE A 78 -2.83 0.48 -26.28
CA ILE A 78 -4.27 0.36 -26.48
C ILE A 78 -4.94 1.66 -26.01
N PRO A 79 -5.74 2.35 -26.85
CA PRO A 79 -6.46 3.55 -26.43
C PRO A 79 -7.44 3.21 -25.30
N LEU A 80 -7.19 3.78 -24.12
CA LEU A 80 -8.13 3.68 -23.00
C LEU A 80 -9.33 4.61 -23.25
N PRO A 81 -10.52 4.29 -22.70
CA PRO A 81 -11.65 5.20 -22.72
C PRO A 81 -11.27 6.58 -22.17
N ALA A 82 -11.89 7.62 -22.71
CA ALA A 82 -11.70 8.99 -22.27
C ALA A 82 -11.87 9.10 -20.76
N VAL A 83 -10.98 9.85 -20.13
CA VAL A 83 -10.99 10.10 -18.69
C VAL A 83 -11.81 11.35 -18.43
N GLU A 84 -12.81 11.24 -17.55
CA GLU A 84 -13.61 12.35 -17.07
C GLU A 84 -13.37 12.55 -15.56
N PRO A 85 -13.40 13.79 -15.03
CA PRO A 85 -13.28 14.01 -13.60
C PRO A 85 -14.51 13.47 -12.86
N VAL A 86 -14.32 12.99 -11.63
CA VAL A 86 -15.47 12.60 -10.80
C VAL A 86 -16.23 13.86 -10.37
N PRO A 87 -17.56 13.94 -10.65
CA PRO A 87 -18.36 15.09 -10.23
C PRO A 87 -18.31 15.30 -8.72
N GLU A 88 -18.15 16.54 -8.25
CA GLU A 88 -18.13 16.85 -6.82
C GLU A 88 -19.44 16.44 -6.11
N SER A 89 -20.56 16.39 -6.83
CA SER A 89 -21.86 15.94 -6.33
C SER A 89 -21.92 14.42 -6.08
N SER A 90 -21.00 13.65 -6.64
CA SER A 90 -20.88 12.19 -6.46
C SER A 90 -19.94 11.82 -5.32
N VAL A 91 -19.41 12.81 -4.60
CA VAL A 91 -18.49 12.61 -3.47
C VAL A 91 -19.20 13.06 -2.20
N SER A 92 -19.15 12.25 -1.14
CA SER A 92 -19.53 12.75 0.19
C SER A 92 -18.45 13.72 0.64
N LYS A 93 -18.72 15.02 0.61
CA LYS A 93 -17.75 16.07 0.98
C LYS A 93 -17.82 16.41 2.47
N VAL A 94 -16.70 16.82 3.05
CA VAL A 94 -16.63 17.15 4.48
C VAL A 94 -17.55 18.32 4.83
N GLU A 95 -17.59 19.35 3.99
CA GLU A 95 -18.45 20.54 4.19
C GLU A 95 -19.95 20.26 4.14
N ASP A 96 -20.37 19.19 3.45
CA ASP A 96 -21.78 18.89 3.22
C ASP A 96 -22.38 17.97 4.30
N ARG A 97 -21.55 17.42 5.20
CA ARG A 97 -21.97 16.43 6.22
C ARG A 97 -22.47 17.13 7.47
N SER A 98 -23.75 16.94 7.79
CA SER A 98 -24.32 17.45 9.03
C SER A 98 -23.74 16.72 10.26
N PRO A 99 -23.80 17.31 11.47
CA PRO A 99 -23.48 16.62 12.70
C PRO A 99 -24.30 15.33 12.89
N GLU A 100 -25.57 15.32 12.47
CA GLU A 100 -26.47 14.18 12.55
C GLU A 100 -26.04 13.05 11.61
N ASP A 101 -25.55 13.36 10.41
CA ASP A 101 -25.00 12.35 9.49
C ASP A 101 -23.77 11.67 10.10
N LYS A 102 -22.84 12.47 10.66
CA LYS A 102 -21.63 11.96 11.31
C LYS A 102 -21.97 11.04 12.48
N GLU A 103 -22.88 11.47 13.34
CA GLU A 103 -23.34 10.70 14.50
C GLU A 103 -24.07 9.41 14.07
N ARG A 104 -24.92 9.50 13.04
CA ARG A 104 -25.63 8.33 12.48
C ARG A 104 -24.64 7.29 11.95
N TRP A 105 -23.67 7.72 11.15
CA TRP A 105 -22.66 6.82 10.60
C TRP A 105 -21.74 6.26 11.68
N TRP A 106 -21.29 7.08 12.63
CA TRP A 106 -20.50 6.63 13.77
C TRP A 106 -21.19 5.49 14.54
N LYS A 107 -22.46 5.69 14.94
CA LYS A 107 -23.26 4.66 15.62
C LYS A 107 -23.47 3.41 14.78
N LYS A 108 -23.80 3.58 13.49
CA LYS A 108 -24.00 2.45 12.56
C LYS A 108 -22.73 1.63 12.38
N GLY A 109 -21.57 2.28 12.27
CA GLY A 109 -20.28 1.62 12.17
C GLY A 109 -19.89 0.89 13.45
N LEU A 110 -20.00 1.53 14.62
CA LEU A 110 -19.70 0.88 15.90
C LEU A 110 -20.58 -0.35 16.14
N LYS A 111 -21.87 -0.27 15.79
CA LYS A 111 -22.79 -1.42 15.82
C LYS A 111 -22.33 -2.55 14.89
N ALA A 112 -21.96 -2.22 13.64
CA ALA A 112 -21.48 -3.25 12.71
C ALA A 112 -20.17 -3.91 13.21
N ILE A 113 -19.29 -3.13 13.84
CA ILE A 113 -18.06 -3.64 14.46
C ILE A 113 -18.36 -4.55 15.65
N SER A 114 -19.29 -4.17 16.53
CA SER A 114 -19.68 -5.01 17.68
C SER A 114 -20.36 -6.31 17.26
N GLU A 115 -21.00 -6.33 16.08
CA GLU A 115 -21.56 -7.52 15.44
C GLU A 115 -20.52 -8.36 14.67
N GLY A 116 -19.23 -7.99 14.70
CA GLY A 116 -18.16 -8.74 14.04
C GLY A 116 -18.12 -8.62 12.51
N LYS A 117 -18.70 -7.56 11.95
CA LYS A 117 -18.84 -7.38 10.48
C LYS A 117 -17.68 -6.66 9.80
N LEU A 118 -16.59 -6.40 10.53
CA LEU A 118 -15.42 -5.68 10.01
C LEU A 118 -14.14 -6.51 10.22
N ALA A 119 -13.37 -6.60 9.14
CA ALA A 119 -11.96 -6.99 9.19
C ALA A 119 -11.11 -5.87 8.57
N VAL A 120 -9.85 -5.77 8.98
CA VAL A 120 -8.86 -4.84 8.44
C VAL A 120 -7.81 -5.63 7.70
N VAL A 121 -7.52 -5.23 6.47
CA VAL A 121 -6.34 -5.74 5.75
C VAL A 121 -5.30 -4.63 5.69
N LEU A 122 -4.23 -4.77 6.49
CA LEU A 122 -3.03 -3.96 6.38
C LEU A 122 -2.06 -4.63 5.44
N LEU A 123 -1.35 -3.79 4.73
CA LEU A 123 -0.57 -4.25 3.63
C LEU A 123 0.82 -3.67 3.79
N ALA A 124 1.75 -4.58 4.04
CA ALA A 124 3.05 -4.33 4.65
C ALA A 124 4.18 -5.13 3.97
N GLY A 125 3.97 -5.57 2.72
CA GLY A 125 5.02 -6.13 1.87
C GLY A 125 6.14 -5.17 1.42
N GLY A 126 5.98 -3.86 1.61
CA GLY A 126 6.97 -2.86 1.22
C GLY A 126 8.10 -2.72 2.26
N GLN A 127 9.35 -2.76 1.79
CA GLN A 127 10.51 -2.45 2.63
C GLN A 127 10.67 -0.94 2.86
N GLY A 128 11.30 -0.56 3.98
CA GLY A 128 11.59 0.82 4.34
C GLY A 128 12.78 1.46 3.60
N THR A 129 13.18 0.97 2.43
CA THR A 129 14.45 1.36 1.78
C THR A 129 14.55 2.85 1.49
N ARG A 130 13.46 3.51 1.05
CA ARG A 130 13.41 4.97 0.86
C ARG A 130 13.55 5.78 2.15
N LEU A 131 13.30 5.15 3.29
CA LEU A 131 13.52 5.72 4.63
C LEU A 131 14.93 5.43 5.17
N GLY A 132 15.78 4.74 4.40
CA GLY A 132 17.11 4.32 4.85
C GLY A 132 17.09 3.15 5.85
N SER A 133 16.01 2.37 5.90
CA SER A 133 15.87 1.21 6.79
C SER A 133 15.79 -0.09 6.00
N SER A 134 16.48 -1.13 6.47
CA SER A 134 16.36 -2.51 5.99
C SER A 134 15.12 -3.22 6.53
N ASP A 135 14.49 -2.67 7.58
CA ASP A 135 13.35 -3.29 8.23
C ASP A 135 12.04 -3.01 7.47
N PRO A 136 11.00 -3.84 7.71
CA PRO A 136 9.65 -3.52 7.24
C PRO A 136 9.22 -2.15 7.73
N LYS A 137 8.58 -1.38 6.84
CA LYS A 137 8.22 0.01 7.12
C LYS A 137 7.34 0.18 8.36
N GLY A 138 6.48 -0.79 8.67
CA GLY A 138 5.63 -0.75 9.87
C GLY A 138 6.42 -0.77 11.19
N CYS A 139 7.65 -1.30 11.19
CA CYS A 139 8.53 -1.32 12.37
C CYS A 139 9.17 0.06 12.64
N PHE A 140 9.08 0.98 11.68
CA PHE A 140 9.76 2.26 11.74
C PHE A 140 9.21 3.14 12.88
N ASN A 141 10.12 3.74 13.64
CA ASN A 141 9.83 4.76 14.64
C ASN A 141 10.13 6.14 14.04
N ILE A 142 9.11 6.97 13.92
CA ILE A 142 9.20 8.32 13.33
C ILE A 142 9.64 9.39 14.35
N GLY A 143 10.05 8.99 15.55
CA GLY A 143 10.54 9.88 16.61
C GLY A 143 9.44 10.56 17.42
N LEU A 144 8.26 9.96 17.53
CA LEU A 144 7.21 10.44 18.45
C LEU A 144 7.69 10.37 19.92
N PRO A 145 7.16 11.23 20.82
CA PRO A 145 7.48 11.18 22.26
C PRO A 145 7.42 9.79 22.89
N SER A 146 6.44 8.96 22.50
CA SER A 146 6.24 7.59 22.96
C SER A 146 7.28 6.58 22.43
N GLY A 147 7.97 6.92 21.34
CA GLY A 147 8.84 6.00 20.60
C GLY A 147 8.12 4.84 19.91
N LYS A 148 6.78 4.90 19.79
CA LYS A 148 5.97 3.84 19.17
C LYS A 148 6.28 3.66 17.69
N SER A 149 6.22 2.41 17.23
CA SER A 149 6.29 2.06 15.80
C SER A 149 4.94 2.31 15.10
N LEU A 150 4.95 2.37 13.77
CA LEU A 150 3.70 2.49 12.99
C LEU A 150 2.75 1.30 13.23
N PHE A 151 3.27 0.07 13.35
CA PHE A 151 2.46 -1.10 13.70
C PHE A 151 1.79 -0.94 15.07
N GLN A 152 2.54 -0.47 16.07
CA GLN A 152 1.99 -0.29 17.42
C GLN A 152 0.86 0.76 17.44
N LEU A 153 1.03 1.89 16.76
CA LEU A 153 -0.01 2.92 16.67
C LEU A 153 -1.29 2.39 16.01
N GLN A 154 -1.15 1.56 14.97
CA GLN A 154 -2.31 0.95 14.31
C GLN A 154 -2.99 -0.13 15.17
N ALA A 155 -2.20 -0.95 15.87
CA ALA A 155 -2.73 -1.95 16.81
C ALA A 155 -3.50 -1.30 17.97
N GLU A 156 -2.94 -0.23 18.55
CA GLU A 156 -3.59 0.53 19.63
C GLU A 156 -4.88 1.21 19.14
N ARG A 157 -4.95 1.65 17.88
CA ARG A 157 -6.20 2.13 17.28
C ARG A 157 -7.26 1.03 17.17
N ILE A 158 -6.88 -0.16 16.72
CA ILE A 158 -7.79 -1.32 16.65
C ILE A 158 -8.34 -1.65 18.04
N LEU A 159 -7.47 -1.74 19.06
CA LEU A 159 -7.87 -1.95 20.45
C LEU A 159 -8.85 -0.88 20.96
N CYS A 160 -8.59 0.39 20.63
CA CYS A 160 -9.47 1.49 21.01
C CYS A 160 -10.84 1.36 20.36
N VAL A 161 -10.92 1.06 19.06
CA VAL A 161 -12.19 0.87 18.35
C VAL A 161 -12.96 -0.34 18.89
N GLN A 162 -12.29 -1.45 19.22
CA GLN A 162 -12.92 -2.60 19.87
C GLN A 162 -13.56 -2.22 21.20
N LYS A 163 -12.86 -1.42 22.02
CA LYS A 163 -13.38 -0.90 23.29
C LYS A 163 -14.59 0.02 23.07
N LEU A 164 -14.52 0.94 22.13
CA LEU A 164 -15.63 1.85 21.79
C LEU A 164 -16.87 1.07 21.29
N ALA A 165 -16.66 0.08 20.42
CA ALA A 165 -17.73 -0.76 19.90
C ALA A 165 -18.39 -1.61 21.00
N ALA A 166 -17.59 -2.19 21.91
CA ALA A 166 -18.10 -2.94 23.05
C ALA A 166 -18.95 -2.07 24.00
N GLN A 167 -18.52 -0.82 24.24
CA GLN A 167 -19.27 0.15 25.06
C GLN A 167 -20.58 0.61 24.42
N SER A 168 -20.65 0.60 23.09
CA SER A 168 -21.86 0.97 22.33
C SER A 168 -22.87 -0.18 22.16
N SER A 169 -22.49 -1.41 22.51
CA SER A 169 -23.32 -2.60 22.36
C SER A 169 -24.33 -2.74 23.50
N GLU A 170 -25.56 -3.11 23.18
CA GLU A 170 -26.60 -3.47 24.17
C GLU A 170 -26.28 -4.81 24.89
N SER A 171 -25.30 -5.57 24.39
CA SER A 171 -24.81 -6.84 24.97
C SER A 171 -23.32 -6.72 25.33
N PRO A 172 -22.98 -6.23 26.54
CA PRO A 172 -21.60 -5.93 26.95
C PRO A 172 -20.70 -7.16 27.17
N SER A 173 -21.25 -8.37 27.09
CA SER A 173 -20.53 -9.61 27.46
C SER A 173 -19.74 -10.25 26.32
N ASN A 174 -19.89 -9.78 25.08
CA ASN A 174 -19.14 -10.33 23.95
C ASN A 174 -17.84 -9.56 23.73
N THR A 175 -16.72 -10.28 23.69
CA THR A 175 -15.44 -9.77 23.22
C THR A 175 -15.59 -9.32 21.77
N VAL A 176 -15.48 -8.02 21.52
CA VAL A 176 -15.44 -7.48 20.15
C VAL A 176 -14.04 -7.64 19.59
N LEU A 177 -13.91 -8.37 18.48
CA LEU A 177 -12.65 -8.63 17.79
C LEU A 177 -12.72 -8.09 16.37
N ILE A 178 -11.70 -7.30 15.98
CA ILE A 178 -11.52 -6.88 14.60
C ILE A 178 -10.36 -7.68 14.05
N HIS A 179 -10.64 -8.61 13.13
CA HIS A 179 -9.57 -9.42 12.54
C HIS A 179 -8.64 -8.53 11.72
N TRP A 180 -7.35 -8.62 12.01
CA TRP A 180 -6.30 -7.87 11.34
C TRP A 180 -5.46 -8.78 10.46
N TYR A 181 -5.74 -8.74 9.17
CA TYR A 181 -4.96 -9.42 8.14
C TYR A 181 -3.77 -8.54 7.76
N ILE A 182 -2.56 -9.05 7.94
CA ILE A 182 -1.33 -8.33 7.61
C ILE A 182 -0.65 -9.03 6.45
N MET A 183 -0.75 -8.42 5.29
CA MET A 183 -0.06 -8.90 4.11
C MET A 183 1.41 -8.48 4.13
N THR A 184 2.32 -9.43 3.96
CA THR A 184 3.77 -9.21 3.87
C THR A 184 4.27 -9.55 2.47
N SER A 185 5.57 -9.40 2.23
CA SER A 185 6.25 -9.96 1.07
C SER A 185 7.25 -11.03 1.54
N PRO A 186 7.80 -11.86 0.65
CA PRO A 186 8.90 -12.76 1.01
C PRO A 186 10.07 -12.04 1.70
N PHE A 187 10.25 -10.74 1.45
CA PHE A 187 11.32 -9.94 2.01
C PHE A 187 11.01 -9.30 3.37
N THR A 188 9.72 -9.25 3.79
CA THR A 188 9.30 -8.61 5.04
C THR A 188 8.65 -9.57 6.05
N ASP A 189 8.22 -10.75 5.62
CA ASP A 189 7.39 -11.64 6.44
C ASP A 189 8.05 -12.06 7.76
N ALA A 190 9.24 -12.67 7.70
CA ALA A 190 9.92 -13.18 8.87
C ALA A 190 10.23 -12.08 9.91
N SER A 191 10.67 -10.91 9.45
CA SER A 191 10.98 -9.78 10.34
C SER A 191 9.71 -9.14 10.91
N THR A 192 8.62 -9.06 10.14
CA THR A 192 7.32 -8.58 10.64
C THR A 192 6.75 -9.53 11.70
N ARG A 193 6.69 -10.84 11.45
CA ARG A 193 6.18 -11.83 12.43
C ARG A 193 6.95 -11.77 13.74
N LYS A 194 8.28 -11.82 13.65
CA LYS A 194 9.16 -11.72 14.82
C LYS A 194 8.93 -10.41 15.59
N PHE A 195 8.71 -9.30 14.90
CA PHE A 195 8.42 -8.02 15.54
C PHE A 195 7.11 -8.04 16.34
N PHE A 196 6.06 -8.66 15.81
CA PHE A 196 4.78 -8.80 16.53
C PHE A 196 4.90 -9.76 17.72
N GLU A 197 5.55 -10.91 17.56
CA GLU A 197 5.76 -11.89 18.64
C GLU A 197 6.54 -11.28 19.81
N THR A 198 7.67 -10.61 19.52
CA THR A 198 8.52 -9.96 20.53
C THR A 198 7.80 -8.83 21.27
N ARG A 199 6.77 -8.23 20.65
CA ARG A 199 5.93 -7.17 21.22
C ARG A 199 4.59 -7.69 21.75
N ARG A 200 4.41 -9.01 21.84
CA ARG A 200 3.17 -9.66 22.30
C ARG A 200 1.93 -9.10 21.60
N TYR A 201 2.02 -8.97 20.27
CA TYR A 201 0.95 -8.48 19.40
C TYR A 201 0.39 -7.10 19.82
N PHE A 202 1.19 -6.29 20.53
CA PHE A 202 0.82 -4.96 21.03
C PHE A 202 -0.46 -4.96 21.90
N GLY A 203 -0.77 -6.09 22.54
CA GLY A 203 -1.96 -6.27 23.37
C GLY A 203 -3.19 -6.80 22.64
N LEU A 204 -3.12 -7.01 21.31
CA LEU A 204 -4.12 -7.77 20.58
C LEU A 204 -4.01 -9.26 20.93
N ASP A 205 -5.16 -9.94 20.96
CA ASP A 205 -5.25 -11.41 20.88
C ASP A 205 -4.50 -11.92 19.64
N PRO A 206 -3.51 -12.83 19.78
CA PRO A 206 -2.78 -13.40 18.65
C PRO A 206 -3.68 -14.02 17.57
N ASP A 207 -4.80 -14.63 17.95
CA ASP A 207 -5.70 -15.32 17.01
C ASP A 207 -6.46 -14.33 16.11
N GLN A 208 -6.56 -13.06 16.51
CA GLN A 208 -7.16 -12.01 15.68
C GLN A 208 -6.19 -11.43 14.65
N VAL A 209 -4.90 -11.80 14.67
CA VAL A 209 -3.88 -11.27 13.75
C VAL A 209 -3.41 -12.38 12.80
N THR A 210 -3.73 -12.25 11.51
CA THR A 210 -3.37 -13.25 10.49
C THR A 210 -2.36 -12.66 9.51
N PHE A 211 -1.18 -13.25 9.42
CA PHE A 211 -0.17 -12.87 8.42
C PHE A 211 -0.26 -13.75 7.19
N PHE A 212 -0.23 -13.13 6.01
CA PHE A 212 -0.16 -13.84 4.72
C PHE A 212 0.83 -13.14 3.78
N GLN A 213 1.45 -13.90 2.89
CA GLN A 213 2.45 -13.37 1.95
C GLN A 213 1.82 -13.13 0.59
N GLN A 214 2.15 -11.99 -0.02
CA GLN A 214 1.87 -11.75 -1.43
C GLN A 214 2.84 -12.56 -2.32
N GLY A 215 2.49 -12.67 -3.60
CA GLY A 215 3.32 -13.32 -4.60
C GLY A 215 4.56 -12.51 -4.99
N THR A 216 5.35 -13.08 -5.90
CA THR A 216 6.40 -12.35 -6.60
C THR A 216 6.37 -12.69 -8.07
N LEU A 217 6.75 -11.74 -8.91
CA LEU A 217 6.93 -11.93 -10.34
C LEU A 217 8.40 -11.69 -10.73
N PRO A 218 8.91 -12.43 -11.73
CA PRO A 218 10.19 -12.10 -12.35
C PRO A 218 10.20 -10.66 -12.87
N CYS A 219 11.32 -9.97 -12.67
CA CYS A 219 11.61 -8.75 -13.38
C CYS A 219 12.02 -9.10 -14.82
N VAL A 220 11.58 -8.32 -15.79
CA VAL A 220 11.79 -8.62 -17.21
C VAL A 220 12.44 -7.46 -17.95
N SER A 221 13.16 -7.76 -19.03
CA SER A 221 13.61 -6.76 -20.00
C SER A 221 12.44 -6.20 -20.81
N ALA A 222 12.68 -5.17 -21.62
CA ALA A 222 11.65 -4.54 -22.47
C ALA A 222 10.99 -5.52 -23.46
N ASP A 223 11.68 -6.60 -23.84
CA ASP A 223 11.18 -7.68 -24.68
C ASP A 223 10.65 -8.89 -23.88
N GLY A 224 10.50 -8.77 -22.56
CA GLY A 224 9.83 -9.76 -21.73
C GLY A 224 10.70 -10.93 -21.23
N ARG A 225 12.03 -10.88 -21.42
CA ARG A 225 12.94 -11.93 -20.92
C ARG A 225 13.31 -11.71 -19.46
N PHE A 226 13.50 -12.79 -18.72
CA PHE A 226 13.88 -12.73 -17.30
C PHE A 226 15.23 -12.03 -17.11
N ILE A 227 15.27 -11.13 -16.13
CA ILE A 227 16.50 -10.53 -15.64
C ILE A 227 17.06 -11.44 -14.54
N MET A 228 18.33 -11.81 -14.67
CA MET A 228 19.05 -12.61 -13.68
C MET A 228 19.73 -11.70 -12.65
N GLU A 229 19.38 -11.83 -11.37
CA GLU A 229 20.02 -11.11 -10.26
C GLU A 229 21.43 -11.66 -10.00
N THR A 230 21.55 -12.99 -9.99
CA THR A 230 22.81 -13.73 -9.94
C THR A 230 22.83 -14.77 -11.07
N PRO A 231 23.98 -15.39 -11.38
CA PRO A 231 24.04 -16.46 -12.39
C PRO A 231 23.10 -17.65 -12.14
N TYR A 232 22.58 -17.78 -10.91
CA TYR A 232 21.71 -18.87 -10.48
C TYR A 232 20.38 -18.40 -9.86
N ARG A 233 20.01 -17.12 -10.01
CA ARG A 233 18.78 -16.57 -9.42
C ARG A 233 18.13 -15.54 -10.33
N VAL A 234 16.83 -15.72 -10.59
CA VAL A 234 15.99 -14.75 -11.28
C VAL A 234 15.73 -13.56 -10.37
N ALA A 235 15.89 -12.34 -10.87
CA ALA A 235 15.50 -11.13 -10.17
C ALA A 235 13.97 -11.09 -10.02
N LYS A 236 13.47 -11.02 -8.79
CA LYS A 236 12.03 -11.04 -8.49
C LYS A 236 11.63 -9.75 -7.78
N ALA A 237 10.40 -9.31 -8.02
CA ALA A 237 9.78 -8.23 -7.29
C ALA A 237 8.41 -8.68 -6.77
N PRO A 238 7.89 -8.09 -5.68
CA PRO A 238 6.51 -8.29 -5.29
C PRO A 238 5.56 -7.91 -6.43
N ASP A 239 4.47 -8.65 -6.62
CA ASP A 239 3.58 -8.58 -7.78
C ASP A 239 2.56 -7.42 -7.74
N GLY A 240 2.90 -6.37 -7.00
CA GLY A 240 2.14 -5.14 -6.87
C GLY A 240 1.13 -5.15 -5.73
N ASN A 241 0.47 -4.01 -5.55
CA ASN A 241 -0.54 -3.83 -4.51
C ASN A 241 -1.93 -4.36 -4.88
N GLY A 242 -2.17 -4.81 -6.11
CA GLY A 242 -3.37 -5.57 -6.48
C GLY A 242 -3.36 -6.99 -5.92
N GLY A 243 -2.20 -7.45 -5.45
CA GLY A 243 -2.05 -8.52 -4.46
C GLY A 243 -2.37 -8.09 -3.02
N VAL A 244 -3.03 -6.93 -2.86
CA VAL A 244 -3.45 -6.16 -1.67
C VAL A 244 -2.36 -5.15 -1.14
N TYR A 245 -2.37 -3.81 -1.40
CA TYR A 245 -1.59 -2.77 -0.62
C TYR A 245 -2.32 -1.50 -0.08
N ALA A 246 -1.88 -1.01 1.09
CA ALA A 246 -2.28 0.14 1.90
C ALA A 246 -1.01 0.70 2.52
N VAL A 247 -0.71 1.95 2.20
CA VAL A 247 0.49 2.64 2.68
C VAL A 247 0.36 2.87 4.19
N PRO A 248 1.40 2.60 5.01
CA PRO A 248 1.38 3.02 6.40
C PRO A 248 1.43 4.55 6.42
N CYS A 249 0.26 5.15 6.57
CA CYS A 249 0.06 6.56 6.85
C CYS A 249 -0.15 6.70 8.37
N LEU A 250 0.53 7.67 8.98
CA LEU A 250 0.58 7.80 10.44
C LEU A 250 -0.80 8.15 11.02
N GLN A 251 -1.60 8.91 10.28
CA GLN A 251 -2.91 9.41 10.70
C GLN A 251 -4.08 8.49 10.29
N VAL A 252 -3.81 7.31 9.70
CA VAL A 252 -4.87 6.40 9.26
C VAL A 252 -5.81 6.05 10.42
N ARG A 253 -7.09 6.39 10.25
CA ARG A 253 -8.18 5.92 11.08
C ARG A 253 -8.48 4.44 10.76
N VAL A 254 -7.67 3.55 11.34
CA VAL A 254 -7.80 2.10 11.17
C VAL A 254 -9.13 1.65 11.76
N ALA A 255 -9.93 0.92 10.98
CA ALA A 255 -11.28 0.50 11.36
C ALA A 255 -12.24 1.66 11.66
N ASP A 256 -12.16 2.77 10.91
CA ASP A 256 -13.02 3.95 11.09
C ASP A 256 -14.53 3.63 11.10
N PRO A 257 -15.21 3.77 12.26
CA PRO A 257 -16.65 3.54 12.36
C PRO A 257 -17.46 4.48 11.47
N THR A 258 -17.05 5.74 11.29
CA THR A 258 -17.81 6.69 10.45
C THR A 258 -17.80 6.25 8.99
N PHE A 259 -16.63 5.85 8.48
CA PHE A 259 -16.50 5.39 7.11
C PHE A 259 -17.22 4.06 6.88
N LEU A 260 -17.16 3.12 7.82
CA LEU A 260 -17.94 1.88 7.75
C LEU A 260 -19.44 2.16 7.79
N GLY A 261 -19.88 3.06 8.68
CA GLY A 261 -21.28 3.46 8.78
C GLY A 261 -21.80 4.07 7.48
N TYR A 262 -21.02 4.97 6.86
CA TYR A 262 -21.31 5.53 5.54
C TYR A 262 -21.40 4.44 4.47
N PHE A 263 -20.43 3.54 4.42
CA PHE A 263 -20.38 2.44 3.46
C PHE A 263 -21.63 1.55 3.54
N ILE A 264 -22.04 1.18 4.76
CA ILE A 264 -23.27 0.40 5.00
C ILE A 264 -24.52 1.22 4.66
N ASP A 265 -24.54 2.51 4.97
CA ASP A 265 -25.66 3.41 4.67
C ASP A 265 -25.92 3.54 3.16
N LYS A 266 -24.84 3.57 2.37
CA LYS A 266 -24.91 3.64 0.92
C LYS A 266 -25.20 2.29 0.26
N GLY A 267 -24.91 1.18 0.94
CA GLY A 267 -25.18 -0.16 0.42
C GLY A 267 -24.36 -0.49 -0.83
N VAL A 268 -23.12 0.00 -0.90
CA VAL A 268 -22.23 -0.18 -2.06
C VAL A 268 -21.24 -1.33 -1.88
N SER A 269 -20.71 -1.83 -2.99
CA SER A 269 -19.71 -2.90 -3.03
C SER A 269 -18.30 -2.43 -2.69
N SER A 270 -17.99 -1.17 -3.01
CA SER A 270 -16.71 -0.55 -2.70
C SER A 270 -16.83 0.92 -2.33
N ALA A 271 -15.93 1.41 -1.49
CA ALA A 271 -15.76 2.83 -1.24
C ALA A 271 -14.29 3.18 -1.04
N ALA A 272 -13.94 4.45 -1.27
CA ALA A 272 -12.60 4.95 -1.02
C ALA A 272 -12.64 6.26 -0.23
N LYS A 273 -11.76 6.40 0.76
CA LYS A 273 -11.45 7.71 1.30
C LYS A 273 -10.59 8.48 0.33
N VAL A 274 -10.89 9.76 0.18
CA VAL A 274 -10.15 10.69 -0.67
C VAL A 274 -9.80 11.96 0.10
N VAL A 275 -8.72 12.60 -0.30
CA VAL A 275 -8.43 13.98 0.11
C VAL A 275 -8.39 14.85 -1.13
N ARG A 276 -8.60 16.15 -0.97
CA ARG A 276 -8.30 17.09 -2.05
C ARG A 276 -6.81 17.08 -2.34
N LYS A 277 -6.49 17.08 -3.63
CA LYS A 277 -5.14 17.32 -4.14
C LYS A 277 -4.67 18.69 -3.67
N ALA A 278 -3.54 18.72 -2.97
CA ALA A 278 -3.05 19.93 -2.31
C ALA A 278 -2.51 20.95 -3.31
N TYR A 279 -1.89 20.47 -4.39
CA TYR A 279 -1.32 21.28 -5.47
C TYR A 279 -1.19 20.43 -6.76
N PRO A 280 -1.12 21.07 -7.95
CA PRO A 280 -1.14 20.36 -9.24
C PRO A 280 -0.10 19.23 -9.38
N GLN A 281 1.11 19.44 -8.87
CA GLN A 281 2.26 18.52 -8.96
C GLN A 281 2.34 17.51 -7.81
N GLU A 282 1.30 17.38 -6.98
CA GLU A 282 1.31 16.38 -5.91
C GLU A 282 1.36 14.95 -6.50
N ASN A 283 2.31 14.14 -6.03
CA ASN A 283 2.54 12.75 -6.47
C ASN A 283 1.53 11.79 -5.81
N VAL A 284 0.28 11.91 -6.23
CA VAL A 284 -0.86 11.10 -5.81
C VAL A 284 -1.72 10.75 -7.02
N GLY A 285 -2.13 9.49 -7.12
CA GLY A 285 -3.14 9.09 -8.09
C GLY A 285 -4.47 9.78 -7.79
N VAL A 286 -5.28 10.01 -8.82
CA VAL A 286 -6.58 10.69 -8.72
C VAL A 286 -7.70 9.77 -9.19
N PHE A 287 -8.82 9.79 -8.48
CA PHE A 287 -10.04 9.13 -8.94
C PHE A 287 -10.62 9.87 -10.13
N VAL A 288 -11.01 9.09 -11.13
CA VAL A 288 -11.60 9.53 -12.39
C VAL A 288 -12.70 8.58 -12.82
N GLN A 289 -13.53 9.02 -13.76
CA GLN A 289 -14.51 8.17 -14.42
C GLN A 289 -14.02 7.78 -15.82
N ARG A 290 -14.08 6.50 -16.16
CA ARG A 290 -13.67 5.99 -17.49
C ARG A 290 -14.87 5.93 -18.42
N GLY A 291 -14.95 6.89 -19.34
CA GLY A 291 -16.10 7.10 -20.20
C GLY A 291 -17.31 7.67 -19.45
N ARG A 292 -18.20 8.35 -20.18
CA ARG A 292 -19.39 8.97 -19.60
C ARG A 292 -20.28 7.92 -18.95
N GLY A 293 -20.48 8.02 -17.63
CA GLY A 293 -21.29 7.06 -16.87
C GLY A 293 -20.60 5.71 -16.62
N GLY A 294 -19.32 5.56 -16.98
CA GLY A 294 -18.56 4.34 -16.74
C GLY A 294 -18.06 4.20 -15.30
N PRO A 295 -17.28 3.15 -15.01
CA PRO A 295 -16.79 2.88 -13.66
C PRO A 295 -15.77 3.92 -13.20
N LEU A 296 -15.61 4.01 -11.88
CA LEU A 296 -14.49 4.75 -11.30
C LEU A 296 -13.19 3.97 -11.47
N SER A 297 -12.12 4.68 -11.78
CA SER A 297 -10.75 4.16 -11.77
C SER A 297 -9.82 5.18 -11.14
N VAL A 298 -8.60 4.78 -10.86
CA VAL A 298 -7.54 5.71 -10.47
C VAL A 298 -6.59 5.87 -11.65
N VAL A 299 -6.25 7.12 -11.97
CA VAL A 299 -5.13 7.44 -12.85
C VAL A 299 -3.95 7.76 -11.95
N GLU A 300 -2.87 6.99 -12.09
CA GLU A 300 -1.66 7.23 -11.31
C GLU A 300 -0.96 8.52 -11.74
N TYR A 301 -0.25 9.15 -10.80
CA TYR A 301 0.38 10.46 -11.07
C TYR A 301 1.41 10.40 -12.21
N SER A 302 2.03 9.23 -12.45
CA SER A 302 2.95 8.99 -13.56
C SER A 302 2.27 8.88 -14.94
N GLU A 303 0.95 8.71 -14.95
CA GLU A 303 0.12 8.56 -16.16
C GLU A 303 -0.66 9.84 -16.48
N MET A 304 -0.66 10.84 -15.59
CA MET A 304 -1.34 12.11 -15.80
C MET A 304 -0.52 13.02 -16.73
N ASP A 305 -1.17 13.60 -17.74
CA ASP A 305 -0.56 14.63 -18.57
C ASP A 305 -0.55 16.02 -17.90
N ALA A 306 0.20 16.95 -18.49
CA ALA A 306 0.33 18.31 -17.97
C ALA A 306 -0.99 19.11 -17.96
N ALA A 307 -1.91 18.81 -18.88
CA ALA A 307 -3.20 19.48 -18.94
C ALA A 307 -4.09 19.01 -17.78
N MET A 308 -4.22 17.70 -17.59
CA MET A 308 -4.99 17.08 -16.52
C MET A 308 -4.51 17.51 -15.13
N THR A 309 -3.20 17.62 -14.93
CA THR A 309 -2.63 18.02 -13.63
C THR A 309 -2.95 19.47 -13.24
N THR A 310 -3.11 20.37 -14.21
CA THR A 310 -3.28 21.81 -13.98
C THR A 310 -4.68 22.34 -14.25
N GLU A 311 -5.57 21.51 -14.79
CA GLU A 311 -6.92 21.93 -15.17
C GLU A 311 -7.74 22.40 -13.97
N ILE A 312 -8.40 23.55 -14.13
CA ILE A 312 -9.23 24.19 -13.10
C ILE A 312 -10.71 24.12 -13.47
N ASN A 313 -11.53 23.72 -12.51
CA ASN A 313 -12.97 23.88 -12.58
C ASN A 313 -13.31 25.37 -12.45
N GLN A 314 -13.80 25.97 -13.53
CA GLN A 314 -14.11 27.41 -13.59
C GLN A 314 -15.20 27.84 -12.61
N SER A 315 -16.09 26.94 -12.18
CA SER A 315 -17.16 27.26 -11.23
C SER A 315 -16.69 27.27 -9.77
N THR A 316 -15.75 26.37 -9.41
CA THR A 316 -15.28 26.23 -8.02
C THR A 316 -13.91 26.87 -7.79
N GLY A 317 -13.16 27.19 -8.85
CA GLY A 317 -11.79 27.67 -8.80
C GLY A 317 -10.78 26.62 -8.33
N ARG A 318 -11.21 25.35 -8.18
CA ARG A 318 -10.40 24.23 -7.69
C ARG A 318 -9.87 23.39 -8.85
N LEU A 319 -8.87 22.55 -8.58
CA LEU A 319 -8.42 21.56 -9.55
C LEU A 319 -9.58 20.66 -9.99
N ARG A 320 -9.69 20.43 -11.30
CA ARG A 320 -10.76 19.62 -11.88
C ARG A 320 -10.57 18.14 -11.53
N TYR A 321 -9.31 17.67 -11.49
CA TYR A 321 -8.92 16.34 -11.06
C TYR A 321 -8.30 16.40 -9.66
N CYS A 322 -9.16 16.41 -8.64
CA CYS A 322 -8.77 16.74 -7.27
C CYS A 322 -8.96 15.64 -6.23
N TRP A 323 -9.62 14.52 -6.56
CA TRP A 323 -9.91 13.47 -5.60
C TRP A 323 -8.74 12.48 -5.48
N SER A 324 -7.79 12.79 -4.62
CA SER A 324 -6.58 12.00 -4.44
C SER A 324 -6.88 10.66 -3.78
N ASN A 325 -6.39 9.58 -4.38
CA ASN A 325 -6.38 8.27 -3.79
C ASN A 325 -5.34 8.20 -2.67
N ILE A 326 -5.79 7.96 -1.44
CA ILE A 326 -4.93 7.80 -0.26
C ILE A 326 -4.78 6.33 0.18
N CYS A 327 -5.20 5.39 -0.68
CA CYS A 327 -5.14 3.94 -0.45
C CYS A 327 -5.85 3.49 0.84
N LEU A 328 -7.00 4.08 1.12
CA LEU A 328 -7.91 3.66 2.20
C LEU A 328 -9.26 3.30 1.59
N HIS A 329 -9.48 2.00 1.43
CA HIS A 329 -10.63 1.45 0.71
C HIS A 329 -11.47 0.57 1.63
N MET A 330 -12.75 0.46 1.31
CA MET A 330 -13.70 -0.47 1.93
C MET A 330 -14.28 -1.33 0.81
N PHE A 331 -14.32 -2.64 1.02
CA PHE A 331 -14.86 -3.60 0.07
C PHE A 331 -15.77 -4.58 0.80
N THR A 332 -16.87 -5.01 0.17
CA THR A 332 -17.60 -6.18 0.64
C THR A 332 -16.79 -7.45 0.36
N LEU A 333 -16.97 -8.48 1.20
CA LEU A 333 -16.29 -9.76 1.01
C LEU A 333 -16.69 -10.41 -0.32
N ASP A 334 -17.97 -10.34 -0.69
CA ASP A 334 -18.47 -10.87 -1.97
C ASP A 334 -17.80 -10.21 -3.16
N PHE A 335 -17.62 -8.88 -3.11
CA PHE A 335 -16.94 -8.14 -4.16
C PHE A 335 -15.45 -8.52 -4.24
N LEU A 336 -14.76 -8.65 -3.11
CA LEU A 336 -13.36 -9.10 -3.08
C LEU A 336 -13.18 -10.48 -3.73
N ASN A 337 -14.08 -11.42 -3.42
CA ASN A 337 -14.04 -12.75 -4.02
C ASN A 337 -14.28 -12.71 -5.54
N GLN A 338 -15.20 -11.86 -6.00
CA GLN A 338 -15.44 -11.69 -7.43
C GLN A 338 -14.25 -11.05 -8.15
N VAL A 339 -13.70 -9.95 -7.61
CA VAL A 339 -12.66 -9.17 -8.28
C VAL A 339 -11.33 -9.92 -8.33
N ALA A 340 -11.00 -10.72 -7.31
CA ALA A 340 -9.82 -11.57 -7.32
C ALA A 340 -9.81 -12.54 -8.53
N ASN A 341 -10.95 -13.16 -8.82
CA ASN A 341 -11.11 -14.04 -9.98
C ASN A 341 -11.00 -13.28 -11.31
N SER A 342 -11.61 -12.09 -11.40
CA SER A 342 -11.57 -11.27 -12.62
C SER A 342 -10.16 -10.76 -12.92
N LEU A 343 -9.45 -10.24 -11.91
CA LEU A 343 -8.08 -9.74 -12.05
C LEU A 343 -7.11 -10.84 -12.49
N GLU A 344 -7.22 -12.03 -11.91
CA GLU A 344 -6.38 -13.17 -12.30
C GLU A 344 -6.68 -13.61 -13.74
N LYS A 345 -7.97 -13.62 -14.15
CA LYS A 345 -8.37 -13.95 -15.52
C LYS A 345 -7.87 -12.94 -16.54
N ASP A 346 -7.89 -11.65 -16.20
CA ASP A 346 -7.46 -10.59 -17.10
C ASP A 346 -5.94 -10.54 -17.21
N SER A 347 -5.20 -10.85 -16.13
CA SER A 347 -3.73 -10.99 -16.13
C SER A 347 -3.00 -9.78 -16.74
N VAL A 348 -3.58 -8.57 -16.62
CA VAL A 348 -2.93 -7.31 -17.04
C VAL A 348 -2.28 -6.68 -15.82
N TYR A 349 -0.98 -6.41 -15.92
CA TYR A 349 -0.18 -5.78 -14.89
C TYR A 349 0.39 -4.47 -15.43
N HIS A 350 0.53 -3.48 -14.56
CA HIS A 350 1.20 -2.23 -14.85
C HIS A 350 2.70 -2.49 -15.00
N LEU A 351 3.30 -1.87 -16.01
CA LEU A 351 4.72 -2.02 -16.33
C LEU A 351 5.49 -0.83 -15.76
N ALA A 352 6.25 -1.07 -14.70
CA ALA A 352 7.06 -0.05 -14.05
C ALA A 352 8.54 -0.21 -14.41
N GLU A 353 9.10 0.73 -15.17
CA GLU A 353 10.53 0.76 -15.46
C GLU A 353 11.34 1.10 -14.19
N LYS A 354 12.35 0.28 -13.90
CA LYS A 354 13.24 0.40 -12.73
C LYS A 354 14.68 0.02 -13.08
N LYS A 355 15.61 0.53 -12.28
CA LYS A 355 16.96 -0.04 -12.16
C LYS A 355 16.88 -1.30 -11.29
N ILE A 356 17.22 -2.44 -11.87
CA ILE A 356 17.10 -3.77 -11.25
C ILE A 356 18.51 -4.35 -11.10
N PRO A 357 18.86 -4.87 -9.90
CA PRO A 357 20.10 -5.63 -9.71
C PRO A 357 20.20 -6.78 -10.71
N SER A 358 21.38 -6.97 -11.28
CA SER A 358 21.65 -8.00 -12.28
C SER A 358 23.06 -8.57 -12.13
N ILE A 359 23.35 -9.66 -12.84
CA ILE A 359 24.69 -10.26 -12.94
C ILE A 359 25.80 -9.29 -13.37
N HIS A 360 25.46 -8.17 -14.02
CA HIS A 360 26.40 -7.13 -14.46
C HIS A 360 26.30 -5.84 -13.62
N GLY A 361 25.80 -5.93 -12.39
CA GLY A 361 25.56 -4.79 -11.51
C GLY A 361 24.10 -4.37 -11.55
N PHE A 362 23.74 -3.39 -12.38
CA PHE A 362 22.36 -2.93 -12.53
C PHE A 362 21.98 -2.79 -13.99
N THR A 363 20.75 -3.20 -14.32
CA THR A 363 20.17 -3.01 -15.65
C THR A 363 18.83 -2.30 -15.56
N THR A 364 18.42 -1.64 -16.63
CA THR A 364 17.05 -1.12 -16.75
C THR A 364 16.13 -2.26 -17.16
N GLY A 365 15.01 -2.41 -16.45
CA GLY A 365 14.00 -3.41 -16.76
C GLY A 365 12.64 -3.04 -16.19
N LEU A 366 11.67 -3.93 -16.39
CA LEU A 366 10.28 -3.77 -16.03
C LEU A 366 9.94 -4.64 -14.81
N LYS A 367 9.26 -4.02 -13.85
CA LYS A 367 8.50 -4.72 -12.82
C LYS A 367 7.04 -4.76 -13.25
N LEU A 368 6.41 -5.92 -13.08
CA LEU A 368 4.99 -6.10 -13.37
C LEU A 368 4.23 -6.04 -12.05
N GLU A 369 3.34 -5.07 -11.90
CA GLU A 369 2.62 -4.79 -10.67
C GLU A 369 1.11 -4.67 -10.95
N GLN A 370 0.26 -5.37 -10.21
CA GLN A 370 -1.16 -5.02 -10.16
C GLN A 370 -1.37 -3.94 -9.11
N PHE A 371 -2.45 -3.16 -9.23
CA PHE A 371 -2.83 -2.20 -8.19
C PHE A 371 -4.19 -2.53 -7.55
N ILE A 372 -4.32 -2.32 -6.22
CA ILE A 372 -5.55 -2.59 -5.45
C ILE A 372 -6.73 -1.78 -5.98
N PHE A 373 -6.45 -0.60 -6.49
CA PHE A 373 -7.45 0.29 -7.04
C PHE A 373 -7.85 -0.07 -8.49
N ASP A 374 -7.17 -1.02 -9.14
CA ASP A 374 -7.68 -1.60 -10.39
C ASP A 374 -9.01 -2.32 -10.14
N ALA A 375 -9.26 -2.76 -8.89
CA ALA A 375 -10.50 -3.36 -8.48
C ALA A 375 -11.72 -2.44 -8.73
N PHE A 376 -11.59 -1.12 -8.61
CA PHE A 376 -12.72 -0.19 -8.79
C PHE A 376 -13.36 -0.29 -10.18
N THR A 377 -12.59 -0.69 -11.20
CA THR A 377 -13.08 -0.90 -12.56
C THR A 377 -14.12 -2.02 -12.64
N TYR A 378 -14.06 -2.99 -11.73
CA TYR A 378 -14.99 -4.13 -11.66
C TYR A 378 -16.14 -3.90 -10.68
N SER A 379 -16.10 -2.80 -9.93
CA SER A 379 -17.09 -2.56 -8.88
C SER A 379 -18.42 -2.11 -9.48
N PRO A 380 -19.55 -2.77 -9.16
CA PRO A 380 -20.86 -2.34 -9.63
C PRO A 380 -21.29 -1.00 -9.01
N SER A 381 -20.72 -0.63 -7.86
CA SER A 381 -21.01 0.63 -7.16
C SER A 381 -19.83 1.08 -6.33
N THR A 382 -19.38 2.32 -6.55
CA THR A 382 -18.26 2.92 -5.81
C THR A 382 -18.64 4.28 -5.27
N GLU A 383 -18.38 4.50 -3.98
CA GLU A 383 -18.56 5.79 -3.32
C GLU A 383 -17.23 6.39 -2.88
N LEU A 384 -17.07 7.71 -3.06
CA LEU A 384 -15.91 8.44 -2.56
C LEU A 384 -16.29 9.23 -1.30
N PHE A 385 -15.46 9.11 -0.27
CA PHE A 385 -15.65 9.72 1.04
C PHE A 385 -14.50 10.69 1.33
N GLU A 386 -14.75 11.99 1.18
CA GLU A 386 -13.73 13.01 1.47
C GLU A 386 -13.34 13.01 2.95
N VAL A 387 -12.06 13.16 3.26
CA VAL A 387 -11.57 13.36 4.62
C VAL A 387 -10.66 14.57 4.70
N MET A 388 -10.52 15.14 5.90
CA MET A 388 -9.60 16.24 6.15
C MET A 388 -8.17 15.69 6.15
N ARG A 389 -7.32 16.23 5.27
CA ARG A 389 -5.93 15.79 5.11
C ARG A 389 -5.17 15.83 6.42
N GLU A 390 -5.31 16.91 7.17
CA GLU A 390 -4.62 17.16 8.43
C GLU A 390 -5.06 16.24 9.58
N GLU A 391 -6.15 15.49 9.40
CA GLU A 391 -6.65 14.52 10.37
C GLU A 391 -6.33 13.07 10.00
N GLU A 392 -6.26 12.75 8.71
CA GLU A 392 -6.23 11.36 8.24
C GLU A 392 -5.09 11.01 7.28
N PHE A 393 -4.35 12.00 6.76
CA PHE A 393 -3.35 11.78 5.70
C PHE A 393 -2.01 12.46 5.98
N ALA A 394 -1.14 11.73 6.67
CA ALA A 394 0.27 12.04 6.91
C ALA A 394 1.17 10.87 6.42
N PRO A 395 1.46 10.81 5.11
CA PRO A 395 2.28 9.75 4.53
C PRO A 395 3.76 9.89 4.94
N VAL A 396 4.40 8.75 5.21
CA VAL A 396 5.85 8.66 5.46
C VAL A 396 6.47 7.92 4.29
N LYS A 397 7.05 8.58 3.29
CA LYS A 397 7.59 7.93 2.08
C LYS A 397 9.09 8.09 1.92
N ASN A 398 9.63 9.24 2.33
CA ASN A 398 11.02 9.63 2.08
C ASN A 398 11.77 9.84 3.40
N ALA A 399 13.09 9.60 3.41
CA ALA A 399 13.93 9.92 4.56
C ALA A 399 13.89 11.44 4.90
N ASN A 400 14.23 11.78 6.15
CA ASN A 400 14.42 13.16 6.56
C ASN A 400 15.50 13.83 5.68
N GLY A 401 15.27 15.10 5.31
CA GLY A 401 16.07 15.82 4.31
C GLY A 401 15.43 15.89 2.91
N ALA A 402 14.44 15.04 2.62
CA ALA A 402 13.58 15.23 1.45
C ALA A 402 12.58 16.39 1.65
N THR A 403 12.01 16.89 0.55
CA THR A 403 11.12 18.07 0.56
C THR A 403 9.67 17.77 0.98
N TYR A 404 9.25 16.50 0.98
CA TYR A 404 7.88 16.09 1.30
C TYR A 404 7.81 14.65 1.83
N ASP A 405 6.69 14.31 2.49
CA ASP A 405 6.35 12.97 3.00
C ASP A 405 7.48 12.34 3.84
N THR A 406 8.04 13.09 4.79
CA THR A 406 9.14 12.65 5.67
C THR A 406 8.64 12.23 7.06
N PRO A 407 9.39 11.40 7.82
CA PRO A 407 9.12 11.13 9.22
C PRO A 407 8.85 12.39 10.05
N ASP A 408 9.67 13.43 9.90
CA ASP A 408 9.50 14.69 10.64
C ASP A 408 8.21 15.41 10.28
N SER A 409 7.85 15.45 8.99
CA SER A 409 6.60 16.07 8.53
C SER A 409 5.39 15.33 9.10
N ALA A 410 5.39 14.00 9.06
CA ALA A 410 4.29 13.18 9.57
C ALA A 410 4.16 13.29 11.10
N LYS A 411 5.29 13.20 11.82
CA LYS A 411 5.36 13.42 13.27
C LYS A 411 4.72 14.75 13.63
N LEU A 412 5.11 15.82 12.97
CA LEU A 412 4.62 17.16 13.27
C LEU A 412 3.12 17.31 12.98
N MET A 413 2.62 16.71 11.88
CA MET A 413 1.19 16.70 11.58
C MET A 413 0.38 16.00 12.68
N LEU A 414 0.86 14.85 13.19
CA LEU A 414 0.20 14.13 14.29
C LEU A 414 0.24 14.93 15.61
N LEU A 415 1.40 15.47 15.98
CA LEU A 415 1.53 16.26 17.21
C LEU A 415 0.63 17.50 17.19
N ARG A 416 0.47 18.14 16.03
CA ARG A 416 -0.46 19.27 15.86
C ARG A 416 -1.92 18.84 15.96
N LEU A 417 -2.29 17.71 15.36
CA LEU A 417 -3.64 17.13 15.48
C LEU A 417 -3.99 16.89 16.95
N HIS A 418 -3.11 16.19 17.67
CA HIS A 418 -3.29 15.85 19.08
C HIS A 418 -3.29 17.09 19.98
N SER A 419 -2.48 18.10 19.66
CA SER A 419 -2.51 19.40 20.36
C SER A 419 -3.88 20.08 20.23
N ARG A 420 -4.51 20.02 19.04
CA ARG A 420 -5.88 20.54 18.85
C ARG A 420 -6.89 19.77 19.69
N TRP A 421 -6.76 18.45 19.77
CA TRP A 421 -7.65 17.62 20.59
C TRP A 421 -7.57 17.98 22.08
N VAL A 422 -6.36 18.15 22.61
CA VAL A 422 -6.16 18.53 24.02
C VAL A 422 -6.76 19.90 24.34
N VAL A 423 -6.57 20.87 23.45
CA VAL A 423 -7.16 22.21 23.61
C VAL A 423 -8.69 22.15 23.53
N ALA A 424 -9.23 21.40 22.57
CA ALA A 424 -10.68 21.20 22.43
C ALA A 424 -11.30 20.52 23.67
N ALA A 425 -10.56 19.64 24.33
CA ALA A 425 -10.95 18.98 25.59
C ALA A 425 -10.79 19.86 26.84
N GLY A 426 -10.38 21.13 26.69
CA GLY A 426 -10.20 22.09 27.79
C GLY A 426 -8.87 21.99 28.52
N GLY A 427 -7.85 21.37 27.90
CA GLY A 427 -6.47 21.37 28.39
C GLY A 427 -5.64 22.55 27.87
N PHE A 428 -4.54 22.84 28.56
CA PHE A 428 -3.60 23.90 28.21
C PHE A 428 -2.25 23.31 27.79
N LEU A 429 -1.61 23.94 26.81
CA LEU A 429 -0.29 23.54 26.33
C LEU A 429 0.76 24.60 26.68
N THR A 430 1.87 24.17 27.25
CA THR A 430 3.09 24.97 27.41
C THR A 430 4.21 24.35 26.59
N HIS A 431 5.18 25.16 26.16
CA HIS A 431 6.23 24.69 25.27
C HIS A 431 7.49 25.53 25.44
N SER A 432 8.65 24.87 25.33
CA SER A 432 9.96 25.55 25.34
C SER A 432 10.44 25.94 23.93
N VAL A 433 9.76 25.43 22.90
CA VAL A 433 9.98 25.74 21.48
C VAL A 433 8.64 26.00 20.81
N PRO A 434 8.56 26.76 19.70
CA PRO A 434 7.26 27.07 19.08
C PRO A 434 6.43 25.82 18.74
N LEU A 435 5.11 25.85 18.98
CA LEU A 435 4.20 24.73 18.69
C LEU A 435 4.14 24.33 17.21
N TYR A 436 4.57 25.20 16.29
CA TYR A 436 4.72 24.77 14.90
C TYR A 436 5.92 23.83 14.69
N MET A 437 6.78 23.61 15.70
CA MET A 437 7.91 22.67 15.68
C MET A 437 7.76 21.52 16.68
N THR A 438 6.69 21.49 17.47
CA THR A 438 6.47 20.47 18.52
C THR A 438 4.97 20.26 18.76
N GLY A 439 4.63 19.47 19.77
CA GLY A 439 3.27 19.31 20.26
C GLY A 439 3.20 18.15 21.23
N VAL A 440 1.98 17.72 21.53
CA VAL A 440 1.73 16.56 22.39
C VAL A 440 1.30 15.38 21.55
N GLU A 441 1.61 14.18 22.02
CA GLU A 441 1.12 12.94 21.45
C GLU A 441 0.04 12.37 22.36
N VAL A 442 -1.19 12.22 21.86
CA VAL A 442 -2.23 11.44 22.54
C VAL A 442 -2.10 9.97 22.13
N SER A 443 -2.00 9.08 23.12
CA SER A 443 -2.00 7.63 22.88
C SER A 443 -3.33 7.19 22.24
N PRO A 444 -3.33 6.36 21.19
CA PRO A 444 -4.57 5.83 20.61
C PRO A 444 -5.45 5.07 21.61
N LEU A 445 -4.86 4.49 22.66
CA LEU A 445 -5.60 3.83 23.74
C LEU A 445 -6.41 4.80 24.61
N SER A 446 -6.03 6.08 24.63
CA SER A 446 -6.73 7.15 25.35
C SER A 446 -7.83 7.75 24.49
N SER A 447 -7.57 7.94 23.19
CA SER A 447 -8.52 8.54 22.25
C SER A 447 -8.21 8.13 20.81
N TYR A 448 -9.22 7.73 20.06
CA TYR A 448 -9.12 7.31 18.67
C TYR A 448 -9.12 8.50 17.70
N ALA A 449 -10.01 9.47 17.91
CA ALA A 449 -10.25 10.62 17.04
C ALA A 449 -10.45 11.94 17.80
N GLY A 450 -10.08 12.00 19.08
CA GLY A 450 -10.19 13.18 19.94
C GLY A 450 -11.30 13.08 21.00
N GLU A 451 -12.09 12.01 20.99
CA GLU A 451 -13.13 11.73 21.99
C GLU A 451 -12.55 11.34 23.37
N ASN A 452 -13.36 11.48 24.42
CA ASN A 452 -13.06 11.04 25.79
C ASN A 452 -11.82 11.69 26.45
N LEU A 453 -11.36 12.83 25.93
CA LEU A 453 -10.18 13.51 26.46
C LEU A 453 -10.49 14.48 27.59
N GLU A 454 -11.74 14.91 27.78
CA GLU A 454 -12.09 15.90 28.81
C GLU A 454 -11.72 15.44 30.21
N ALA A 455 -11.92 14.16 30.52
CA ALA A 455 -11.55 13.60 31.83
C ALA A 455 -10.03 13.64 32.09
N ILE A 456 -9.22 13.63 31.04
CA ILE A 456 -7.76 13.63 31.11
C ILE A 456 -7.22 15.06 31.07
N CYS A 457 -7.78 15.90 30.21
CA CYS A 457 -7.18 17.19 29.82
C CYS A 457 -7.79 18.39 30.52
N ARG A 458 -9.08 18.36 30.90
CA ARG A 458 -9.80 19.56 31.37
C ARG A 458 -9.12 20.19 32.58
N GLY A 459 -8.74 21.46 32.43
CA GLY A 459 -8.10 22.24 33.49
C GLY A 459 -6.65 21.86 33.79
N ARG A 460 -6.04 20.94 33.02
CA ARG A 460 -4.65 20.51 33.18
C ARG A 460 -3.74 21.17 32.16
N THR A 461 -2.47 21.32 32.52
CA THR A 461 -1.43 21.88 31.66
C THR A 461 -0.41 20.80 31.28
N PHE A 462 -0.14 20.66 29.99
CA PHE A 462 0.84 19.71 29.44
C PHE A 462 2.02 20.47 28.84
N HIS A 463 3.25 20.02 29.12
CA HIS A 463 4.47 20.60 28.55
C HIS A 463 4.90 19.81 27.31
N ALA A 464 4.98 20.45 26.15
CA ALA A 464 5.41 19.84 24.89
C ALA A 464 6.95 19.88 24.73
N PRO A 465 7.59 18.82 24.18
CA PRO A 465 6.98 17.57 23.72
C PRO A 465 6.68 16.58 24.86
N SER A 466 5.51 15.95 24.83
CA SER A 466 5.14 14.88 25.78
C SER A 466 4.13 13.92 25.16
N GLU A 467 4.06 12.71 25.71
CA GLU A 467 2.96 11.77 25.50
C GLU A 467 1.89 11.97 26.58
N ILE A 468 0.63 11.89 26.18
CA ILE A 468 -0.56 11.86 27.01
C ILE A 468 -1.16 10.46 26.87
N SER A 469 -1.04 9.69 27.93
CA SER A 469 -1.58 8.34 28.08
C SER A 469 -2.35 8.23 29.41
N PHE A 470 -3.21 7.22 29.51
CA PHE A 470 -3.99 6.92 30.72
C PHE A 470 -3.27 5.90 31.60
#